data_AF-A0A0K9PQC4-F1
#
_entry.id   AF-A0A0K9PQC4-F1
#
_cell.length_a   1.000
_cell.length_b   1.000
_cell.length_c   1.000
_cell.angle_alpha   90.00
_cell.angle_beta   90.00
_cell.angle_gamma   90.00
#
_symmetry.space_group_name_H-M   'P 1'
#
loop_
_entity.id
_entity.type
_entity.pdbx_description
1 polymer ?
#
loop_
_entity_poly.entity_id
_entity_poly.type
_entity_poly.pdbx_seq_one_letter_code
_entity_poly.pdbx_strand_id
1 'polypeptide(L)'
;MYQTWQEPVHRISSKNMQEPFGKVPCIEDGDFRLYESRAIARYYAAKYAGQGTELLGNTLEDRAKVDQWIDIEAMSYDPLVFPIVFNIVILPHLGKSSDISVVNSSVEKLNTLLDVYEHRLSKTKYLAGDKFSLADLVHIPATRRLLENCNLGYLFEGRKHVKAW
;
A
#
# COMPACT_ATOMS: atom_id res chain seq x y z
N MET A 1 -0.13 29.15 -21.18
CA MET A 1 0.87 28.30 -21.87
C MET A 1 0.94 27.00 -21.09
N TYR A 2 0.06 26.06 -21.41
CA TYR A 2 -0.08 24.80 -20.68
C TYR A 2 0.93 23.80 -21.23
N GLN A 3 1.80 23.27 -20.37
CA GLN A 3 2.61 22.11 -20.69
C GLN A 3 1.67 20.94 -20.98
N THR A 4 1.70 20.49 -22.23
CA THR A 4 1.06 19.26 -22.68
C THR A 4 1.72 18.10 -21.95
N TRP A 5 0.93 17.33 -21.20
CA TRP A 5 1.30 16.02 -20.72
C TRP A 5 1.74 15.17 -21.91
N GLN A 6 3.04 14.86 -22.00
CA GLN A 6 3.54 13.90 -22.96
C GLN A 6 3.01 12.51 -22.61
N GLU A 7 2.87 11.64 -23.62
CA GLU A 7 2.41 10.26 -23.46
C GLU A 7 3.12 9.54 -22.30
N PRO A 8 2.44 8.63 -21.58
CA PRO A 8 3.06 7.95 -20.46
C PRO A 8 4.28 7.15 -20.94
N VAL A 9 5.48 7.59 -20.52
CA VAL A 9 6.78 6.96 -20.82
C VAL A 9 6.86 5.52 -20.31
N HIS A 10 5.93 5.11 -19.45
CA HIS A 10 5.96 3.84 -18.72
C HIS A 10 4.69 3.03 -18.99
N ARG A 11 4.85 1.75 -19.34
CA ARG A 11 3.73 0.81 -19.49
C ARG A 11 3.53 0.02 -18.20
N ILE A 12 2.36 0.19 -17.58
CA ILE A 12 1.90 -0.64 -16.46
C ILE A 12 1.17 -1.83 -17.10
N SER A 13 1.78 -3.01 -17.02
CA SER A 13 1.39 -4.24 -17.74
C SER A 13 1.73 -4.20 -19.24
N SER A 14 2.83 -4.87 -19.61
CA SER A 14 3.08 -5.24 -21.00
C SER A 14 2.45 -6.61 -21.25
N LYS A 15 1.69 -6.76 -22.34
CA LYS A 15 1.13 -8.07 -22.79
C LYS A 15 2.20 -9.17 -22.91
N ASN A 16 3.48 -8.81 -22.94
CA ASN A 16 4.61 -9.67 -23.24
C ASN A 16 5.54 -9.91 -22.04
N MET A 17 5.28 -9.31 -20.88
CA MET A 17 6.04 -9.58 -19.66
C MET A 17 5.24 -10.47 -18.72
N GLN A 18 5.56 -11.76 -18.76
CA GLN A 18 5.16 -12.70 -17.71
C GLN A 18 6.15 -12.52 -16.56
N GLU A 19 5.67 -11.95 -15.46
CA GLU A 19 6.39 -12.10 -14.20
C GLU A 19 6.26 -13.58 -13.74
N PRO A 20 7.30 -14.19 -13.16
CA PRO A 20 7.35 -15.64 -12.92
C PRO A 20 6.21 -16.19 -12.07
N PHE A 21 5.54 -15.35 -11.27
CA PHE A 21 4.43 -15.73 -10.39
C PHE A 21 3.04 -15.43 -10.97
N GLY A 22 2.94 -14.87 -12.19
CA GLY A 22 1.68 -14.68 -12.91
C GLY A 22 0.73 -13.62 -12.30
N LYS A 23 1.26 -12.68 -11.53
CA LYS A 23 0.58 -11.56 -10.88
C LYS A 23 0.88 -10.23 -11.58
N VAL A 24 0.21 -9.19 -11.10
CA VAL A 24 0.41 -7.79 -11.49
C VAL A 24 0.66 -6.97 -10.22
N PRO A 25 1.36 -5.82 -10.28
CA PRO A 25 1.86 -5.12 -11.46
C PRO A 25 3.27 -5.54 -11.90
N CYS A 26 3.58 -5.21 -13.14
CA CYS A 26 4.89 -5.31 -13.75
C CYS A 26 5.12 -4.07 -14.64
N ILE A 27 6.37 -3.57 -14.71
CA ILE A 27 6.75 -2.39 -15.50
C ILE A 27 7.87 -2.70 -16.50
N GLU A 28 7.86 -1.97 -17.60
CA GLU A 28 8.98 -1.82 -18.53
C GLU A 28 9.37 -0.33 -18.55
N ASP A 29 10.65 -0.05 -18.30
CA ASP A 29 11.24 1.30 -18.30
C ASP A 29 12.51 1.28 -19.15
N GLY A 30 12.34 1.50 -20.45
CA GLY A 30 13.36 1.14 -21.45
C GLY A 30 13.58 -0.37 -21.50
N ASP A 31 14.84 -0.80 -21.41
CA ASP A 31 15.22 -2.22 -21.36
C ASP A 31 15.10 -2.82 -19.95
N PHE A 32 14.87 -1.99 -18.92
CA PHE A 32 14.72 -2.45 -17.54
C PHE A 32 13.31 -2.99 -17.29
N ARG A 33 13.24 -4.12 -16.57
CA ARG A 33 12.01 -4.84 -16.23
C ARG A 33 11.96 -5.10 -14.74
N LEU A 34 10.82 -4.81 -14.13
CA LEU A 34 10.62 -5.02 -12.70
C LEU A 34 9.17 -5.42 -12.40
N TYR A 35 9.01 -6.34 -11.46
CA TYR A 35 7.73 -6.76 -10.88
C TYR A 35 7.80 -6.58 -9.35
N GLU A 36 6.70 -6.88 -8.66
CA GLU A 36 6.43 -6.52 -7.25
C GLU A 36 6.15 -5.02 -7.06
N SER A 37 4.92 -4.70 -6.66
CA SER A 37 4.44 -3.31 -6.53
C SER A 37 5.31 -2.46 -5.61
N ARG A 38 5.76 -3.01 -4.48
CA ARG A 38 6.61 -2.32 -3.50
C ARG A 38 8.03 -2.12 -4.01
N ALA A 39 8.56 -3.04 -4.82
CA ALA A 39 9.87 -2.87 -5.46
C ALA A 39 9.80 -1.80 -6.56
N ILE A 40 8.75 -1.84 -7.38
CA ILE A 40 8.44 -0.82 -8.40
C ILE A 40 8.31 0.57 -7.76
N ALA A 41 7.59 0.68 -6.66
CA ALA A 41 7.40 1.96 -5.98
C ALA A 41 8.71 2.51 -5.41
N ARG A 42 9.56 1.66 -4.81
CA ARG A 42 10.92 2.04 -4.37
C ARG A 42 11.79 2.49 -5.54
N TYR A 43 11.73 1.78 -6.67
CA TYR A 43 12.48 2.11 -7.88
C TYR A 43 12.14 3.51 -8.39
N TYR A 44 10.85 3.83 -8.56
CA TYR A 44 10.46 5.16 -9.04
C TYR A 44 10.69 6.27 -8.01
N ALA A 45 10.51 6.00 -6.73
CA ALA A 45 10.84 6.95 -5.67
C ALA A 45 12.34 7.31 -5.69
N ALA A 46 13.22 6.33 -5.93
CA ALA A 46 14.65 6.57 -6.05
C ALA A 46 15.04 7.23 -7.39
N LYS A 47 14.47 6.76 -8.51
CA LYS A 47 14.77 7.26 -9.87
C LYS A 47 14.43 8.75 -10.02
N TYR A 48 13.35 9.20 -9.38
CA TYR A 48 12.88 10.57 -9.43
C TYR A 48 13.15 11.35 -8.13
N ALA A 49 14.14 10.92 -7.34
CA ALA A 49 14.56 11.66 -6.14
C ALA A 49 14.87 13.13 -6.49
N GLY A 50 14.43 14.05 -5.62
CA GLY A 50 14.49 15.50 -5.87
C GLY A 50 13.37 16.06 -6.76
N GLN A 51 12.45 15.23 -7.26
CA GLN A 51 11.24 15.68 -7.97
C GLN A 51 9.99 15.37 -7.14
N GLY A 52 9.27 16.43 -6.74
CA GLY A 52 8.06 16.29 -5.94
C GLY A 52 8.34 15.93 -4.47
N THR A 53 7.49 15.09 -3.88
CA THR A 53 7.60 14.68 -2.48
C THR A 53 8.76 13.69 -2.30
N GLU A 54 9.62 13.93 -1.30
CA GLU A 54 10.66 12.98 -0.93
C GLU A 54 10.05 11.78 -0.19
N LEU A 55 10.03 10.61 -0.84
CA LEU A 55 9.32 9.42 -0.36
C LEU A 55 10.20 8.41 0.37
N LEU A 56 11.53 8.47 0.21
CA LEU A 56 12.46 7.53 0.84
C LEU A 56 13.20 8.15 2.03
N GLY A 57 13.22 9.48 2.14
CA GLY A 57 14.00 10.20 3.13
C GLY A 57 15.41 10.53 2.65
N ASN A 58 16.16 11.31 3.43
CA ASN A 58 17.44 11.89 2.98
C ASN A 58 18.66 11.22 3.61
N THR A 59 18.48 10.52 4.73
CA THR A 59 19.55 9.78 5.41
C THR A 59 19.32 8.27 5.32
N LEU A 60 20.37 7.51 5.65
CA LEU A 60 20.25 6.06 5.76
C LEU A 60 19.24 5.66 6.84
N GLU A 61 19.21 6.40 7.96
CA GLU A 61 18.29 6.17 9.07
C GLU A 61 16.84 6.49 8.70
N ASP A 62 16.60 7.55 7.91
CA ASP A 62 15.26 7.86 7.40
C ASP A 62 14.77 6.71 6.51
N ARG A 63 15.62 6.29 5.57
CA ARG A 63 15.30 5.20 4.64
C ARG A 63 15.04 3.89 5.36
N ALA A 64 15.83 3.57 6.37
CA ALA A 64 15.62 2.38 7.19
C ALA A 64 14.27 2.39 7.92
N LYS A 65 13.81 3.57 8.40
CA LYS A 65 12.47 3.70 9.00
C LYS A 65 11.36 3.57 7.97
N VAL A 66 11.54 4.11 6.77
CA VAL A 66 10.58 3.94 5.66
C VAL A 66 10.48 2.46 5.30
N ASP A 67 11.61 1.79 5.09
CA ASP A 67 11.65 0.36 4.75
C ASP A 67 11.04 -0.50 5.86
N GLN A 68 11.32 -0.20 7.14
CA GLN A 68 10.69 -0.88 8.28
C GLN A 68 9.15 -0.86 8.17
N TRP A 69 8.55 0.29 7.87
CA TRP A 69 7.09 0.39 7.82
C TRP A 69 6.48 -0.15 6.52
N ILE A 70 7.21 -0.15 5.41
CA ILE A 70 6.81 -0.89 4.20
C ILE A 70 6.78 -2.39 4.49
N ASP A 71 7.75 -2.92 5.24
CA ASP A 71 7.80 -4.35 5.56
C ASP A 71 6.75 -4.72 6.62
N ILE A 72 6.47 -3.85 7.60
CA ILE A 72 5.33 -4.03 8.51
C ILE A 72 4.01 -4.07 7.72
N GLU A 73 3.86 -3.21 6.72
CA GLU A 73 2.68 -3.23 5.85
C GLU A 73 2.58 -4.56 5.11
N ALA A 74 3.64 -4.97 4.41
CA ALA A 74 3.66 -6.19 3.62
C ALA A 74 3.48 -7.48 4.44
N MET A 75 4.01 -7.53 5.66
CA MET A 75 4.06 -8.75 6.47
C MET A 75 3.01 -8.81 7.59
N SER A 76 2.47 -7.67 8.02
CA SER A 76 1.48 -7.62 9.11
C SER A 76 0.14 -7.04 8.67
N TYR A 77 0.13 -6.00 7.84
CA TYR A 77 -1.12 -5.31 7.45
C TYR A 77 -1.80 -6.01 6.27
N ASP A 78 -1.12 -6.12 5.13
CA ASP A 78 -1.64 -6.70 3.90
C ASP A 78 -2.14 -8.15 4.08
N PRO A 79 -1.47 -9.04 4.84
CA PRO A 79 -1.97 -10.40 5.08
C PRO A 79 -3.29 -10.45 5.86
N LEU A 80 -3.68 -9.36 6.55
CA LEU A 80 -4.97 -9.24 7.22
C LEU A 80 -6.00 -8.53 6.34
N VAL A 81 -5.59 -7.56 5.54
CA VAL A 81 -6.50 -6.79 4.68
C VAL A 81 -6.87 -7.55 3.41
N PHE A 82 -5.91 -8.22 2.77
CA PHE A 82 -6.14 -8.91 1.50
C PHE A 82 -7.23 -10.00 1.62
N PRO A 83 -7.25 -10.89 2.64
CA PRO A 83 -8.32 -11.88 2.78
C PRO A 83 -9.71 -11.25 2.94
N ILE A 84 -9.82 -10.10 3.62
CA ILE A 84 -11.07 -9.35 3.77
C ILE A 84 -11.54 -8.87 2.40
N VAL A 85 -10.69 -8.14 1.68
CA VAL A 85 -11.02 -7.58 0.36
C VAL A 85 -11.31 -8.69 -0.64
N PHE A 86 -10.55 -9.78 -0.60
CA PHE A 86 -10.74 -10.92 -1.47
C PHE A 86 -12.12 -11.56 -1.26
N ASN A 87 -12.51 -11.78 0.00
CA ASN A 87 -13.80 -12.39 0.32
C ASN A 87 -14.99 -11.44 0.12
N ILE A 88 -14.87 -10.17 0.46
CA ILE A 88 -16.01 -9.23 0.41
C ILE A 88 -16.19 -8.60 -0.97
N VAL A 89 -15.11 -8.40 -1.73
CA VAL A 89 -15.14 -7.67 -3.01
C VAL A 89 -14.88 -8.60 -4.19
N ILE A 90 -13.80 -9.39 -4.14
CA ILE A 90 -13.32 -10.12 -5.32
C ILE A 90 -14.16 -11.38 -5.59
N LEU A 91 -14.37 -12.25 -4.60
CA LEU A 91 -15.14 -13.48 -4.77
C LEU A 91 -16.58 -13.20 -5.25
N PRO A 92 -17.33 -12.24 -4.67
CA PRO A 92 -18.67 -11.92 -5.16
C PRO A 92 -18.67 -11.40 -6.61
N HIS A 93 -17.68 -10.59 -6.99
CA HIS A 93 -17.54 -10.13 -8.37
C HIS A 93 -17.26 -11.28 -9.36
N LEU A 94 -16.65 -12.37 -8.89
CA LEU A 94 -16.43 -13.60 -9.64
C LEU A 94 -17.61 -14.60 -9.52
N GLY A 95 -18.72 -14.23 -8.89
CA GLY A 95 -19.87 -15.11 -8.68
C GLY A 95 -19.61 -16.25 -7.67
N LYS A 96 -18.60 -16.10 -6.80
CA LYS A 96 -18.21 -17.08 -5.78
C LYS A 96 -18.66 -16.64 -4.38
N SER A 97 -18.91 -17.59 -3.51
CA SER A 97 -19.28 -17.35 -2.11
C SER A 97 -18.08 -16.92 -1.26
N SER A 98 -18.30 -15.96 -0.36
CA SER A 98 -17.33 -15.52 0.64
C SER A 98 -17.20 -16.51 1.80
N ASP A 99 -16.00 -16.62 2.38
CA ASP A 99 -15.76 -17.26 3.66
C ASP A 99 -15.76 -16.21 4.78
N ILE A 100 -16.89 -16.11 5.48
CA ILE A 100 -17.09 -15.15 6.56
C ILE A 100 -16.21 -15.44 7.78
N SER A 101 -15.79 -16.70 7.99
CA SER A 101 -14.92 -17.05 9.11
C SER A 101 -13.52 -16.43 8.95
N VAL A 102 -12.99 -16.46 7.72
CA VAL A 102 -11.71 -15.82 7.35
C VAL A 102 -11.82 -14.30 7.50
N VAL A 103 -12.94 -13.71 7.06
CA VAL A 103 -13.19 -12.27 7.22
C VAL A 103 -13.16 -11.88 8.70
N ASN A 104 -13.95 -12.56 9.54
CA ASN A 104 -14.05 -12.23 10.96
C ASN A 104 -12.71 -12.36 11.69
N SER A 105 -11.97 -13.45 11.45
CA SER A 105 -10.64 -13.64 12.05
C SER A 105 -9.65 -12.55 11.61
N SER A 106 -9.71 -12.13 10.35
CA SER A 106 -8.85 -11.08 9.81
C SER A 106 -9.21 -9.70 10.38
N VAL A 107 -10.50 -9.40 10.52
CA VAL A 107 -11.01 -8.16 11.13
C VAL A 107 -10.58 -8.04 12.58
N GLU A 108 -10.69 -9.11 13.37
CA GLU A 108 -10.27 -9.11 14.78
C GLU A 108 -8.76 -8.81 14.92
N LYS A 109 -7.93 -9.51 14.13
CA LYS A 109 -6.48 -9.28 14.13
C LYS A 109 -6.11 -7.89 13.61
N LEU A 110 -6.80 -7.40 12.58
CA LEU A 110 -6.60 -6.07 12.04
C LEU A 110 -6.94 -5.01 13.08
N ASN A 111 -8.02 -5.21 13.85
CA ASN A 111 -8.39 -4.31 14.94
C ASN A 111 -7.23 -4.18 15.95
N THR A 112 -6.66 -5.29 16.42
CA THR A 112 -5.49 -5.26 17.32
C THR A 112 -4.26 -4.63 16.67
N LEU A 113 -3.99 -4.90 15.39
CA LEU A 113 -2.87 -4.29 14.67
C LEU A 113 -3.02 -2.76 14.59
N LEU A 114 -4.23 -2.26 14.37
CA LEU A 114 -4.49 -0.83 14.30
C LEU A 114 -4.27 -0.12 15.65
N ASP A 115 -4.31 -0.82 16.79
CA ASP A 115 -3.91 -0.24 18.09
C ASP A 115 -2.41 0.05 18.15
N VAL A 116 -1.59 -0.79 17.51
CA VAL A 116 -0.14 -0.54 17.37
C VAL A 116 0.09 0.68 16.48
N TYR A 117 -0.68 0.81 15.40
CA TYR A 117 -0.61 1.98 14.51
C TYR A 117 -1.06 3.26 15.22
N GLU A 118 -2.14 3.20 16.02
CA GLU A 118 -2.60 4.32 16.85
C GLU A 118 -1.53 4.77 17.83
N HIS A 119 -0.86 3.83 18.50
CA HIS A 119 0.25 4.16 19.38
C HIS A 119 1.42 4.80 18.61
N ARG A 120 1.76 4.29 17.43
CA ARG A 120 2.80 4.90 16.58
C ARG A 120 2.44 6.33 16.19
N LEU A 121 1.25 6.52 15.62
CA LEU A 121 0.77 7.80 15.09
C LEU A 121 0.43 8.81 16.20
N SER A 122 0.34 8.37 17.46
CA SER A 122 0.31 9.30 18.60
C SER A 122 1.65 10.01 18.85
N LYS A 123 2.75 9.49 18.30
CA LYS A 123 4.12 10.00 18.50
C LYS A 123 4.72 10.66 17.27
N THR A 124 4.26 10.29 16.07
CA THR A 124 4.74 10.80 14.79
C THR A 124 3.57 11.11 13.88
N LYS A 125 3.72 12.11 13.00
CA LYS A 125 2.63 12.51 12.09
C LYS A 125 2.28 11.43 11.04
N TYR A 126 3.28 10.69 10.59
CA TYR A 126 3.21 9.60 9.61
C TYR A 126 3.93 8.37 10.15
N LEU A 127 3.82 7.23 9.45
CA LEU A 127 4.33 5.96 9.96
C LEU A 127 5.86 5.97 10.11
N ALA A 128 6.60 6.54 9.15
CA ALA A 128 8.06 6.59 9.21
C ALA A 128 8.62 7.80 10.00
N GLY A 129 7.81 8.82 10.30
CA GLY A 129 8.25 10.05 10.96
C GLY A 129 7.28 11.20 10.75
N ASP A 130 7.79 12.43 10.61
CA ASP A 130 6.93 13.62 10.53
C ASP A 130 6.55 14.04 9.10
N LYS A 131 7.09 13.34 8.10
CA LYS A 131 6.81 13.57 6.67
C LYS A 131 6.18 12.33 6.05
N PHE A 132 5.24 12.58 5.13
CA PHE A 132 4.65 11.52 4.31
C PHE A 132 5.74 10.83 3.50
N SER A 133 5.68 9.51 3.44
CA SER A 133 6.70 8.68 2.82
C SER A 133 6.09 7.52 2.04
N LEU A 134 6.94 6.73 1.39
CA LEU A 134 6.50 5.50 0.74
C LEU A 134 5.85 4.53 1.73
N ALA A 135 6.25 4.57 3.00
CA ALA A 135 5.66 3.76 4.06
C ALA A 135 4.16 4.03 4.26
N ASP A 136 3.69 5.24 4.01
CA ASP A 136 2.28 5.60 4.12
C ASP A 136 1.53 5.33 2.79
N LEU A 137 2.21 5.63 1.67
CA LEU A 137 1.65 5.48 0.33
C LEU A 137 1.24 4.04 0.03
N VAL A 138 2.02 3.05 0.46
CA VAL A 138 1.75 1.62 0.17
C VAL A 138 0.48 1.10 0.85
N HIS A 139 0.00 1.71 1.94
CA HIS A 139 -1.26 1.32 2.59
C HIS A 139 -2.50 1.80 1.82
N ILE A 140 -2.40 2.90 1.06
CA ILE A 140 -3.56 3.58 0.44
C ILE A 140 -4.46 2.62 -0.35
N PRO A 141 -3.94 1.76 -1.27
CA PRO A 141 -4.81 0.92 -2.08
C PRO A 141 -5.67 -0.05 -1.25
N ALA A 142 -5.06 -0.68 -0.25
CA ALA A 142 -5.70 -1.66 0.61
C ALA A 142 -6.68 -0.97 1.59
N THR A 143 -6.24 0.10 2.25
CA THR A 143 -7.08 0.91 3.16
C THR A 143 -8.31 1.45 2.46
N ARG A 144 -8.17 2.00 1.24
CA ARG A 144 -9.32 2.53 0.49
C ARG A 144 -10.38 1.45 0.24
N ARG A 145 -9.98 0.21 -0.07
CA ARG A 145 -10.92 -0.91 -0.26
C ARG A 145 -11.67 -1.26 1.02
N LEU A 146 -11.01 -1.22 2.18
CA LEU A 146 -11.68 -1.44 3.46
C LEU A 146 -12.77 -0.40 3.73
N LEU A 147 -12.44 0.87 3.49
CA LEU A 147 -13.33 2.00 3.76
C LEU A 147 -14.52 2.05 2.78
N GLU A 148 -14.25 1.93 1.48
CA GLU A 148 -15.25 2.18 0.44
C GLU A 148 -16.00 0.91 0.00
N ASN A 149 -15.41 -0.27 0.16
CA ASN A 149 -15.98 -1.50 -0.41
C ASN A 149 -16.28 -2.60 0.62
N CYS A 150 -15.70 -2.53 1.83
CA CYS A 150 -15.91 -3.55 2.86
C CYS A 150 -16.78 -3.09 4.04
N ASN A 151 -17.20 -1.81 4.07
CA ASN A 151 -17.94 -1.22 5.20
C ASN A 151 -17.22 -1.38 6.56
N LEU A 152 -15.88 -1.35 6.55
CA LEU A 152 -15.04 -1.51 7.75
C LEU A 152 -14.46 -0.18 8.23
N GLY A 153 -15.07 0.95 7.86
CA GLY A 153 -14.65 2.29 8.29
C GLY A 153 -14.62 2.46 9.81
N TYR A 154 -15.50 1.77 10.53
CA TYR A 154 -15.56 1.82 12.00
C TYR A 154 -14.26 1.36 12.69
N LEU A 155 -13.43 0.55 12.02
CA LEU A 155 -12.11 0.15 12.54
C LEU A 155 -11.15 1.34 12.64
N PHE A 156 -11.38 2.40 11.88
CA PHE A 156 -10.55 3.60 11.88
C PHE A 156 -11.17 4.68 12.79
N GLU A 157 -12.51 4.75 12.87
CA GLU A 157 -13.22 5.82 13.59
C GLU A 157 -12.91 5.91 15.09
N GLY A 158 -12.66 4.78 15.75
CA GLY A 158 -12.32 4.72 17.18
C GLY A 158 -10.88 5.11 17.53
N ARG A 159 -10.03 5.38 16.53
CA ARG A 159 -8.59 5.61 16.68
C ARG A 159 -8.24 7.00 16.14
N LYS A 160 -8.07 7.97 17.04
CA LYS A 160 -7.97 9.39 16.65
C LYS A 160 -6.78 9.68 15.74
N HIS A 161 -5.64 9.02 15.94
CA HIS A 161 -4.43 9.27 15.17
C HIS A 161 -4.46 8.50 13.85
N VAL A 162 -4.91 7.24 13.87
CA VAL A 162 -5.13 6.43 12.65
C VAL A 162 -6.19 7.03 11.74
N LYS A 163 -7.26 7.62 12.29
CA LYS A 163 -8.30 8.28 11.50
C LYS A 163 -7.79 9.56 10.82
N ALA A 164 -6.91 10.29 11.51
CA ALA A 164 -6.37 11.56 11.04
C ALA A 164 -5.25 11.38 10.00
N TRP A 165 -4.49 10.28 10.13
CA TRP A 165 -3.51 9.79 9.15
C TRP A 165 -4.22 9.28 7.89
#